data_AF-X1VVX3-F1
#
_entry.id   AF-X1VVX3-F1
#
_cell.length_a   1.000
_cell.length_b   1.000
_cell.length_c   1.000
_cell.angle_alpha   90.00
_cell.angle_beta   90.00
_cell.angle_gamma   90.00
#
_symmetry.space_group_name_H-M   'P 1'
#
loop_
_entity.id
_entity.type
_entity.pdbx_description
1 polymer ?
#
loop_
_entity_poly.entity_id
_entity_poly.type
_entity_poly.pdbx_seq_one_letter_code
_entity_poly.pdbx_strand_id
1 'polypeptide(L)'
;MSKKFLEVVSSGPTILTKTKEFGFKGKVFPDQRVKYKDPESGKTVWRMTNTPGRITKGQYATQNFATPDGEWLVYGSDRGNIKGMLNLFKMNLKTGESVQLTESVVNCMPRWAHISYGGKKVFYIED
;
A
#
# COMPACT_ATOMS: atom_id res chain seq x y z
N MET A 1 -2.66 -10.05 -48.44
CA MET A 1 -4.04 -9.55 -48.25
C MET A 1 -4.61 -10.29 -47.04
N SER A 2 -5.24 -9.72 -46.02
CA SER A 2 -6.14 -8.56 -45.96
C SER A 2 -5.88 -7.68 -44.72
N LYS A 3 -6.46 -6.46 -44.74
CA LYS A 3 -6.35 -5.39 -43.74
C LYS A 3 -7.35 -5.58 -42.57
N LYS A 4 -6.95 -5.01 -41.41
CA LYS A 4 -7.72 -4.50 -40.24
C LYS A 4 -9.25 -4.54 -40.32
N PHE A 5 -9.87 -4.82 -39.16
CA PHE A 5 -10.76 -3.82 -38.52
C PHE A 5 -10.47 -3.74 -37.01
N LEU A 6 -10.14 -2.53 -36.56
CA LEU A 6 -10.24 -2.08 -35.17
C LEU A 6 -11.67 -1.57 -35.02
N GLU A 7 -12.47 -2.16 -34.14
CA GLU A 7 -13.64 -1.48 -33.59
C GLU A 7 -13.24 -0.88 -32.24
N VAL A 8 -13.19 0.45 -32.20
CA VAL A 8 -13.23 1.20 -30.95
C VAL A 8 -14.66 1.70 -30.81
N VAL A 9 -15.37 1.20 -29.81
CA VAL A 9 -16.64 1.75 -29.34
C VAL A 9 -16.45 2.30 -27.94
N SER A 10 -17.15 3.40 -27.68
CA SER A 10 -16.82 4.52 -26.79
C SER A 10 -16.92 4.30 -25.28
N SER A 11 -16.08 5.07 -24.57
CA SER A 11 -16.32 5.73 -23.28
C SER A 11 -16.88 4.89 -22.12
N GLY A 12 -15.98 4.23 -21.42
CA GLY A 12 -16.11 3.79 -20.03
C GLY A 12 -14.69 3.74 -19.43
N PRO A 13 -14.52 3.80 -18.09
CA PRO A 13 -13.18 3.77 -17.50
C PRO A 13 -12.50 2.49 -17.99
N THR A 14 -11.32 2.65 -18.58
CA THR A 14 -10.50 1.57 -19.10
C THR A 14 -10.40 0.49 -18.02
N ILE A 15 -11.17 -0.59 -18.16
CA ILE A 15 -10.95 -1.81 -17.38
C ILE A 15 -9.69 -2.41 -17.96
N LEU A 16 -8.55 -1.93 -17.46
CA LEU A 16 -7.27 -2.57 -17.66
C LEU A 16 -7.45 -4.01 -17.19
N THR A 17 -7.36 -4.93 -18.15
CA THR A 17 -7.39 -6.37 -17.98
C THR A 17 -6.54 -6.73 -16.77
N LYS A 18 -7.16 -7.31 -15.73
CA LYS A 18 -6.51 -7.79 -14.50
C LYS A 18 -5.35 -8.73 -14.86
N THR A 19 -4.15 -8.20 -14.99
CA THR A 19 -2.95 -9.01 -15.00
C THR A 19 -2.67 -9.41 -13.54
N LYS A 20 -2.63 -10.72 -13.26
CA LYS A 20 -2.17 -11.32 -11.99
C LYS A 20 -0.71 -10.96 -11.62
N GLU A 21 -0.07 -10.09 -12.40
CA GLU A 21 1.32 -9.70 -12.30
C GLU A 21 1.57 -8.69 -11.15
N PHE A 22 0.54 -7.93 -10.77
CA PHE A 22 0.58 -6.96 -9.67
C PHE A 22 -0.31 -7.38 -8.48
N GLY A 23 -0.21 -6.67 -7.35
CA GLY A 23 -1.00 -6.94 -6.17
C GLY A 23 -2.47 -6.55 -6.36
N PHE A 24 -3.38 -7.20 -5.66
CA PHE A 24 -4.82 -6.90 -5.68
C PHE A 24 -5.31 -6.58 -4.28
N LYS A 25 -6.42 -5.85 -4.17
CA LYS A 25 -7.04 -5.54 -2.86
C LYS A 25 -7.32 -6.84 -2.09
N GLY A 26 -6.85 -6.90 -0.85
CA GLY A 26 -6.95 -8.08 0.01
C GLY A 26 -5.77 -9.06 -0.10
N LYS A 27 -4.83 -8.87 -1.03
CA LYS A 27 -3.60 -9.68 -1.09
C LYS A 27 -2.80 -9.52 0.20
N VAL A 28 -2.45 -10.66 0.79
CA VAL A 28 -1.65 -10.75 2.02
C VAL A 28 -0.17 -10.93 1.66
N PHE A 29 0.69 -10.29 2.43
CA PHE A 29 2.14 -10.38 2.36
C PHE A 29 2.64 -10.82 3.74
N PRO A 30 3.61 -11.75 3.79
CA PRO A 30 4.12 -12.29 5.06
C PRO A 30 4.84 -11.21 5.89
N ASP A 31 5.23 -11.54 7.13
CA ASP A 31 6.06 -10.65 7.95
C ASP A 31 7.35 -10.28 7.22
N GLN A 32 7.61 -8.98 7.10
CA GLN A 32 8.79 -8.41 6.46
C GLN A 32 9.68 -7.66 7.45
N ARG A 33 9.30 -7.65 8.73
CA ARG A 33 9.93 -6.82 9.74
C ARG A 33 11.27 -7.40 10.14
N VAL A 34 12.21 -6.51 10.44
CA VAL A 34 13.51 -6.86 10.99
C VAL A 34 13.73 -6.04 12.25
N LYS A 35 14.15 -6.70 13.32
CA LYS A 35 14.49 -6.09 14.60
C LYS A 35 16.01 -6.01 14.74
N TYR A 36 16.51 -4.88 15.21
CA TYR A 36 17.92 -4.71 15.60
C TYR A 36 18.03 -3.83 16.84
N LYS A 37 19.20 -3.88 17.48
CA LYS A 37 19.52 -3.05 18.65
C LYS A 37 20.44 -1.94 18.19
N ASP A 38 20.10 -0.70 18.54
CA ASP A 38 20.99 0.43 18.36
C ASP A 38 22.14 0.33 19.38
N PRO A 39 23.42 0.25 18.94
CA PRO A 39 24.54 0.02 19.85
C PRO A 39 24.80 1.20 20.78
N GLU A 40 24.47 2.43 20.38
CA GLU A 40 24.74 3.63 21.18
C GLU A 40 23.68 3.83 22.26
N SER A 41 22.39 3.89 21.89
CA SER A 41 21.31 4.13 22.85
C SER A 41 20.78 2.87 23.54
N GLY A 42 21.12 1.68 23.02
CA GLY A 42 20.56 0.41 23.46
C GLY A 42 19.08 0.21 23.08
N LYS A 43 18.45 1.15 22.37
CA LYS A 43 17.05 1.06 21.96
C LYS A 43 16.84 -0.06 20.95
N THR A 44 15.66 -0.66 21.00
CA THR A 44 15.19 -1.56 19.94
C THR A 44 14.69 -0.73 18.76
N VAL A 45 15.17 -1.03 17.56
CA VAL A 45 14.71 -0.43 16.32
C VAL A 45 14.11 -1.51 15.43
N TRP A 46 12.97 -1.20 14.82
CA TRP A 46 12.29 -2.06 13.86
C TRP A 46 12.30 -1.43 12.47
N ARG A 47 12.80 -2.16 11.48
CA ARG A 47 12.51 -1.89 10.08
C ARG A 47 11.23 -2.63 9.73
N MET A 48 10.14 -1.90 9.49
CA MET A 48 8.81 -2.51 9.36
C MET A 48 8.59 -3.22 8.01
N THR A 49 9.26 -2.79 6.96
CA THR A 49 9.06 -3.32 5.59
C THR A 49 10.37 -3.78 4.95
N ASN A 50 10.29 -4.78 4.07
CA ASN A 50 11.42 -5.24 3.26
C ASN A 50 10.96 -5.40 1.79
N THR A 51 10.97 -4.28 1.07
CA THR A 51 10.49 -4.20 -0.32
C THR A 51 11.63 -3.72 -1.22
N PRO A 52 12.61 -4.57 -1.54
CA PRO A 52 13.79 -4.16 -2.31
C PRO A 52 13.39 -3.68 -3.71
N GLY A 53 14.00 -2.57 -4.16
CA GLY A 53 13.73 -1.98 -5.47
C GLY A 53 12.36 -1.29 -5.62
N ARG A 54 11.57 -1.24 -4.54
CA ARG A 54 10.22 -0.71 -4.46
C ARG A 54 10.17 0.51 -3.54
N ILE A 55 9.19 1.37 -3.75
CA ILE A 55 8.93 2.55 -2.94
C ILE A 55 7.95 2.18 -1.83
N THR A 56 8.29 2.58 -0.60
CA THR A 56 7.43 2.47 0.57
C THR A 56 7.48 3.80 1.33
N LYS A 57 6.32 4.31 1.75
CA LYS A 57 6.17 5.64 2.39
C LYS A 57 5.19 5.55 3.56
N GLY A 58 5.52 6.23 4.66
CA GLY A 58 4.60 6.45 5.78
C GLY A 58 3.72 7.69 5.58
N GLN A 59 2.91 7.97 6.60
CA GLN A 59 2.14 9.21 6.74
C GLN A 59 3.05 10.40 7.09
N TYR A 60 2.52 11.63 7.01
CA TYR A 60 3.19 12.77 7.65
C TYR A 60 3.19 12.62 9.18
N ALA A 61 4.17 13.25 9.85
CA ALA A 61 4.28 13.18 11.31
C ALA A 61 3.07 13.76 12.06
N THR A 62 2.26 14.59 11.39
CA THR A 62 1.02 15.17 11.91
C THR A 62 -0.21 14.27 11.72
N GLN A 63 -0.05 13.08 11.12
CA GLN A 63 -1.13 12.14 10.84
C GLN A 63 -0.93 10.83 11.60
N ASN A 64 -2.05 10.23 12.00
CA ASN A 64 -2.04 8.90 12.62
C ASN A 64 -1.73 7.83 11.57
N PHE A 65 -0.61 7.13 11.75
CA PHE A 65 -0.24 5.98 10.95
C PHE A 65 -0.72 4.65 11.56
N ALA A 66 -1.02 4.62 12.86
CA ALA A 66 -1.50 3.42 13.55
C ALA A 66 -2.95 3.58 14.04
N THR A 67 -3.67 2.46 14.15
CA THR A 67 -4.97 2.42 14.82
C THR A 67 -4.80 2.67 16.33
N PRO A 68 -5.83 3.24 17.01
CA PRO A 68 -5.73 3.57 18.44
C PRO A 68 -5.46 2.38 19.36
N ASP A 69 -5.88 1.18 18.95
CA ASP A 69 -5.59 -0.08 19.64
C ASP A 69 -4.14 -0.58 19.43
N GLY A 70 -3.36 0.08 18.57
CA GLY A 70 -2.00 -0.29 18.24
C GLY A 70 -1.87 -1.58 17.45
N GLU A 71 -2.97 -2.14 16.92
CA GLU A 71 -2.93 -3.41 16.20
C GLU A 71 -2.52 -3.24 14.74
N TRP A 72 -2.89 -2.13 14.10
CA TRP A 72 -2.68 -1.92 12.67
C TRP A 72 -1.89 -0.66 12.37
N LEU A 73 -0.96 -0.75 11.41
CA LEU A 73 -0.24 0.37 10.79
C LEU A 73 -0.70 0.52 9.34
N VAL A 74 -1.02 1.73 8.88
CA VAL A 74 -1.32 2.04 7.46
C VAL A 74 -0.14 2.77 6.81
N TYR A 75 0.22 2.35 5.60
CA TYR A 75 1.32 2.91 4.82
C TYR A 75 1.08 2.76 3.31
N GLY A 76 1.89 3.44 2.50
CA GLY A 76 1.87 3.32 1.04
C GLY A 76 3.04 2.50 0.52
N SER A 77 2.81 1.69 -0.51
CA SER A 77 3.88 0.99 -1.23
C SER A 77 3.53 0.76 -2.70
N ASP A 78 4.51 0.74 -3.59
CA ASP A 78 4.33 0.37 -5.01
C ASP A 78 4.55 -1.12 -5.27
N ARG A 79 4.79 -1.93 -4.22
CA ARG A 79 5.04 -3.38 -4.37
C ARG A 79 3.87 -4.15 -4.99
N GLY A 80 2.66 -3.60 -4.88
CA GLY A 80 1.44 -4.15 -5.44
C GLY A 80 1.05 -3.54 -6.78
N ASN A 81 1.93 -2.76 -7.43
CA ASN A 81 1.61 -2.02 -8.65
C ASN A 81 2.86 -1.80 -9.54
N ILE A 82 2.68 -1.03 -10.61
CA ILE A 82 3.75 -0.43 -11.40
C ILE A 82 4.65 0.40 -10.47
N LYS A 83 5.97 0.30 -10.64
CA LYS A 83 6.93 1.03 -9.82
C LYS A 83 6.66 2.54 -9.89
N GLY A 84 6.62 3.20 -8.73
CA GLY A 84 6.22 4.60 -8.60
C GLY A 84 4.73 4.82 -8.29
N MET A 85 3.86 3.84 -8.57
CA MET A 85 2.42 3.93 -8.32
C MET A 85 2.07 3.25 -7.01
N LEU A 86 1.83 4.05 -5.97
CA LEU A 86 1.55 3.54 -4.64
C LEU A 86 0.12 3.01 -4.55
N ASN A 87 -0.05 2.01 -3.68
CA ASN A 87 -1.32 1.62 -3.09
C ASN A 87 -1.20 1.66 -1.57
N LEU A 88 -2.33 1.74 -0.88
CA LEU A 88 -2.37 1.65 0.57
C LEU A 88 -2.30 0.19 1.02
N PHE A 89 -1.60 0.00 2.13
CA PHE A 89 -1.48 -1.27 2.84
C PHE A 89 -1.75 -1.03 4.31
N LYS A 90 -2.27 -2.05 4.98
CA LYS A 90 -2.20 -2.15 6.44
C LYS A 90 -1.28 -3.28 6.86
N MET A 91 -0.60 -3.14 7.98
CA MET A 91 0.22 -4.17 8.60
C MET A 91 -0.28 -4.46 9.99
N ASN A 92 -0.44 -5.75 10.32
CA ASN A 92 -0.70 -6.17 11.69
C ASN A 92 0.60 -6.01 12.50
N LEU A 93 0.60 -5.22 13.56
CA LEU A 93 1.79 -4.94 14.36
C LEU A 93 2.17 -6.10 15.29
N LYS A 94 1.28 -7.08 15.50
CA LYS A 94 1.60 -8.32 16.20
C LYS A 94 2.28 -9.32 15.26
N THR A 95 1.66 -9.64 14.13
CA THR A 95 2.12 -10.71 13.22
C THR A 95 3.10 -10.22 12.14
N GLY A 96 3.08 -8.92 11.82
CA GLY A 96 3.87 -8.31 10.74
C GLY A 96 3.31 -8.52 9.34
N GLU A 97 2.23 -9.30 9.21
CA GLU A 97 1.57 -9.52 7.94
C GLU A 97 0.97 -8.20 7.43
N SER A 98 1.10 -7.98 6.13
CA SER A 98 0.51 -6.81 5.47
C SER A 98 -0.59 -7.21 4.50
N VAL A 99 -1.64 -6.40 4.42
CA VAL A 99 -2.77 -6.57 3.51
C VAL A 99 -2.89 -5.33 2.63
N GLN A 100 -2.99 -5.53 1.31
CA GLN A 100 -3.25 -4.44 0.37
C GLN A 100 -4.70 -3.94 0.51
N LEU A 101 -4.89 -2.63 0.67
CA LEU A 101 -6.20 -2.01 0.88
C LEU A 101 -6.82 -1.43 -0.40
N THR A 102 -5.98 -0.99 -1.33
CA THR A 102 -6.40 -0.33 -2.58
C THR A 102 -5.77 -0.99 -3.81
N GLU A 103 -6.40 -0.81 -4.96
CA GLU A 103 -5.93 -1.27 -6.28
C GLU A 103 -5.98 -0.13 -7.31
N SER A 104 -5.57 1.06 -6.87
CA SER A 104 -5.51 2.30 -7.67
C SER A 104 -4.59 2.14 -8.89
N VAL A 105 -4.96 2.78 -9.99
CA VAL A 105 -4.15 2.88 -11.23
C VAL A 105 -3.51 4.26 -11.43
N VAL A 106 -3.83 5.25 -10.59
CA VAL A 106 -3.38 6.67 -10.72
C VAL A 106 -2.50 7.17 -9.57
N ASN A 107 -2.00 6.26 -8.71
CA ASN A 107 -1.17 6.51 -7.52
C ASN A 107 -1.96 6.92 -6.27
N CYS A 108 -2.00 6.05 -5.26
CA CYS A 108 -2.65 6.32 -3.98
C CYS A 108 -1.61 6.66 -2.90
N MET A 109 -1.39 7.95 -2.70
CA MET A 109 -0.42 8.49 -1.75
C MET A 109 -0.88 8.29 -0.30
N PRO A 110 -0.07 7.72 0.60
CA PRO A 110 -0.49 7.50 1.99
C PRO A 110 -0.80 8.81 2.71
N ARG A 111 -0.06 9.90 2.44
CA ARG A 111 -0.24 11.21 3.08
C ARG A 111 -1.63 11.87 2.95
N TRP A 112 -2.51 11.34 2.11
CA TRP A 112 -3.90 11.81 1.99
C TRP A 112 -4.90 10.79 2.54
N ALA A 113 -4.40 9.72 3.16
CA ALA A 113 -5.20 8.72 3.81
C ALA A 113 -5.28 8.99 5.32
N HIS A 114 -6.46 8.80 5.89
CA HIS A 114 -6.75 9.08 7.29
C HIS A 114 -7.44 7.89 7.96
N ILE A 115 -6.85 7.44 9.07
CA ILE A 115 -7.48 6.46 9.95
C ILE A 115 -8.53 7.20 10.80
N SER A 116 -9.77 6.71 10.81
CA SER A 116 -10.84 7.26 11.67
C SER A 116 -10.45 7.15 13.15
N TYR A 117 -10.93 8.05 14.00
CA TYR A 117 -10.64 8.04 15.44
C TYR A 117 -10.90 6.70 16.14
N GLY A 118 -11.89 5.92 15.70
CA GLY A 118 -12.17 4.60 16.25
C GLY A 118 -11.35 3.45 15.63
N GLY A 119 -10.40 3.74 14.74
CA GLY A 119 -9.56 2.73 14.06
C GLY A 119 -10.25 1.88 12.99
N LYS A 120 -11.58 1.99 12.82
CA LYS A 120 -12.37 1.07 11.98
C LYS A 120 -12.42 1.43 10.49
N LYS A 121 -12.03 2.64 10.10
CA LYS A 121 -12.11 3.13 8.72
C LYS A 121 -10.79 3.79 8.31
N VAL A 122 -10.45 3.65 7.03
CA VAL A 122 -9.41 4.43 6.35
C VAL A 122 -10.09 5.20 5.23
N PHE A 123 -10.04 6.53 5.29
CA PHE A 123 -10.48 7.41 4.21
C PHE A 123 -9.28 7.76 3.36
N TYR A 124 -9.44 7.86 2.06
CA TYR A 124 -8.40 8.33 1.13
C TYR A 124 -9.08 9.04 -0.04
N ILE A 125 -8.32 9.85 -0.76
CA ILE A 125 -8.78 10.57 -1.94
C ILE A 125 -7.94 10.09 -3.12
N GLU A 126 -8.61 9.84 -4.24
CA GLU A 126 -8.06 9.43 -5.53
C GLU A 126 -8.75 10.32 -6.59
N ASP A 127 -7.98 10.79 -7.57
CA ASP A 127 -8.47 11.62 -8.68
C ASP A 127 -9.13 10.78 -9.78
#